data_AF-E9G1U6-F1
#
_entry.id   AF-E9G1U6-F1
#
_cell.length_a   1.000
_cell.length_b   1.000
_cell.length_c   1.000
_cell.angle_alpha   90.00
_cell.angle_beta   90.00
_cell.angle_gamma   90.00
#
_symmetry.space_group_name_H-M   'P 1'
#
loop_
_entity.id
_entity.type
_entity.pdbx_description
1 polymer ?
#
loop_
_entity_poly.entity_id
_entity_poly.type
_entity_poly.pdbx_seq_one_letter_code
_entity_poly.pdbx_strand_id
1 'polypeptide(L)'
;MYWDWPKEGVETHGVVQVKLANEDASATYAIRTFFIKHLKLKKKKSQSVERVVLQFHYTNWPDHGTPDHPLPILSYVRQSAAANPIGAGPIIVRCSAGVRRIGRIVTWT
;
A
#
# COMPACT_ATOMS: atom_id res chain seq x y z
N MET A 1 -14.77 -2.82 8.45
CA MET A 1 -14.34 -1.42 8.26
C MET A 1 -13.62 -1.34 6.93
N TYR A 2 -14.34 -0.97 5.86
CA TYR A 2 -13.76 -0.84 4.53
C TYR A 2 -12.93 0.44 4.50
N TRP A 3 -11.62 0.30 4.27
CA TRP A 3 -10.74 1.44 4.06
C TRP A 3 -10.85 1.82 2.58
N ASP A 4 -11.81 2.68 2.27
CA ASP A 4 -11.97 3.28 0.96
C ASP A 4 -10.84 4.29 0.75
N TRP A 5 -9.88 3.93 -0.09
CA TRP A 5 -8.93 4.89 -0.64
C TRP A 5 -9.59 5.64 -1.81
N PRO A 6 -9.14 6.87 -2.11
CA PRO A 6 -9.61 7.58 -3.28
C PRO A 6 -9.39 6.73 -4.53
N LYS A 7 -10.48 6.45 -5.25
CA LYS A 7 -10.45 5.74 -6.54
C LYS A 7 -10.08 6.70 -7.67
N GLU A 8 -10.41 7.98 -7.52
CA GLU A 8 -10.05 9.06 -8.44
C GLU A 8 -9.78 10.35 -7.65
N GLY A 9 -8.86 11.17 -8.16
CA GLY A 9 -8.58 12.49 -7.62
C GLY A 9 -7.76 12.50 -6.33
N VAL A 10 -7.98 13.54 -5.53
CA VAL A 10 -7.24 13.84 -4.30
C VAL A 10 -8.22 13.87 -3.14
N GLU A 11 -7.98 13.06 -2.13
CA GLU A 11 -8.77 13.03 -0.91
C GLU A 11 -7.96 13.56 0.26
N THR A 12 -8.61 14.35 1.12
CA THR A 12 -7.94 14.96 2.27
C THR A 12 -8.52 14.42 3.55
N HIS A 13 -7.72 13.67 4.29
CA HIS A 13 -8.06 13.14 5.61
C HIS A 13 -7.36 13.96 6.69
N GLY A 14 -8.06 14.99 7.18
CA GLY A 14 -7.57 15.88 8.22
C GLY A 14 -6.33 16.68 7.76
N VAL A 15 -5.15 16.29 8.25
CA VAL A 15 -3.87 16.97 7.95
C VAL A 15 -3.06 16.28 6.86
N VAL A 16 -3.57 15.17 6.32
CA VAL A 16 -2.93 14.35 5.30
C VAL A 16 -3.77 14.38 4.04
N GLN A 17 -3.14 14.73 2.94
CA GLN A 17 -3.73 14.68 1.61
C GLN A 17 -3.19 13.44 0.89
N VAL A 18 -4.07 12.64 0.31
CA VAL A 18 -3.77 11.39 -0.39
C VAL A 18 -4.28 11.51 -1.82
N LYS A 19 -3.41 11.27 -2.79
CA LYS A 19 -3.74 11.26 -4.21
C LYS A 19 -3.41 9.90 -4.80
N LEU A 20 -4.34 9.29 -5.51
CA LEU A 20 -4.04 8.10 -6.31
C LEU A 20 -3.24 8.53 -7.54
N ALA A 21 -2.07 7.93 -7.73
CA ALA A 21 -1.16 8.19 -8.84
C ALA A 21 -1.30 7.15 -9.95
N ASN A 22 -1.27 5.88 -9.56
CA ASN A 22 -1.43 4.76 -10.47
C ASN A 22 -2.11 3.58 -9.76
N GLU A 23 -2.80 2.75 -10.53
CA GLU A 23 -3.36 1.49 -10.09
C GLU A 23 -3.06 0.41 -11.15
N ASP A 24 -2.18 -0.52 -10.80
CA ASP A 24 -1.83 -1.67 -11.62
C ASP A 24 -2.54 -2.91 -11.07
N ALA A 25 -3.66 -3.28 -11.68
CA ALA A 25 -4.42 -4.47 -11.31
C ALA A 25 -3.93 -5.70 -12.09
N SER A 26 -3.55 -6.75 -11.38
CA SER A 26 -3.24 -8.08 -11.92
C SER A 26 -4.29 -9.10 -11.48
N ALA A 27 -4.25 -10.31 -12.05
CA ALA A 27 -5.20 -11.38 -11.73
C ALA A 27 -5.17 -11.83 -10.26
N THR A 28 -4.05 -11.61 -9.55
CA THR A 28 -3.85 -12.12 -8.18
C THR A 28 -3.69 -11.03 -7.12
N TYR A 29 -3.31 -9.82 -7.52
CA TYR A 29 -3.15 -8.66 -6.65
C TYR A 29 -3.28 -7.37 -7.45
N ALA A 30 -3.58 -6.26 -6.76
CA ALA A 30 -3.51 -4.91 -7.30
C ALA A 30 -2.44 -4.11 -6.56
N ILE A 31 -1.64 -3.35 -7.30
CA ILE A 31 -0.68 -2.40 -6.75
C ILE A 31 -1.24 -0.99 -6.95
N ARG A 32 -1.32 -0.20 -5.89
CA ARG A 32 -1.76 1.20 -5.95
C ARG A 32 -0.64 2.10 -5.47
N THR A 33 -0.31 3.09 -6.28
CA THR A 33 0.67 4.12 -5.95
C THR A 33 -0.06 5.35 -5.49
N PHE A 34 0.21 5.81 -4.27
CA PHE A 34 -0.36 7.01 -3.69
C PHE A 34 0.71 8.07 -3.46
N PHE A 35 0.39 9.33 -3.75
CA PHE A 35 1.14 10.47 -3.25
C PHE A 35 0.48 10.96 -1.96
N ILE A 36 1.24 10.97 -0.88
CA ILE A 36 0.78 11.43 0.43
C ILE A 36 1.52 12.71 0.80
N LYS A 37 0.77 13.77 1.08
CA LYS A 37 1.29 15.08 1.44
C LYS A 37 0.75 15.50 2.80
N HIS A 38 1.63 15.90 3.71
CA HIS A 38 1.22 16.43 5.00
C HIS A 38 1.03 17.95 4.93
N LEU A 39 -0.22 18.41 5.05
CA LEU A 39 -0.60 19.81 4.82
C LEU A 39 -0.02 20.79 5.86
N LYS A 40 0.20 20.34 7.10
CA LYS A 40 0.77 21.18 8.17
C LYS A 40 2.30 21.21 8.23
N LEU A 41 2.99 20.33 7.48
CA LEU A 41 4.45 20.34 7.47
C LEU A 41 4.90 21.40 6.45
N LYS A 42 5.42 22.52 6.94
CA LYS A 42 6.05 23.52 6.07
C LYS A 42 7.30 22.89 5.45
N LYS A 43 7.48 23.06 4.12
CA LYS A 43 8.71 22.68 3.40
C LYS A 43 9.92 23.25 4.16
N LYS A 44 10.66 22.40 4.88
CA LYS A 44 12.05 22.71 5.22
C LYS A 44 12.85 22.55 3.93
N LYS A 45 13.83 23.43 3.69
CA LYS A 45 14.62 23.53 2.45
C LYS A 45 15.27 22.21 1.98
N SER A 46 15.25 21.13 2.77
CA SER A 46 15.89 19.85 2.49
C SER A 46 14.96 18.61 2.49
N GLN A 47 13.64 18.74 2.66
CA GLN A 47 12.73 17.58 2.69
C GLN A 47 11.52 17.75 1.78
N SER A 48 11.25 16.74 0.93
CA SER A 48 9.99 16.63 0.21
C SER A 48 8.86 16.46 1.24
N VAL A 49 7.82 17.29 1.12
CA VAL A 49 6.61 17.20 1.96
C VAL A 49 5.66 16.12 1.43
N GLU A 50 5.96 15.60 0.25
CA GLU A 50 5.23 14.56 -0.45
C GLU A 50 6.04 13.26 -0.39
N ARG A 51 5.36 12.20 0.01
CA ARG A 51 5.88 10.82 0.09
C ARG A 51 5.11 9.95 -0.89
N VAL A 52 5.80 8.97 -1.46
CA VAL A 52 5.15 7.96 -2.29
C VAL A 52 4.86 6.74 -1.42
N VAL A 53 3.64 6.25 -1.52
CA VAL A 53 3.19 5.07 -0.80
C VAL A 53 2.73 4.04 -1.80
N LEU A 54 3.39 2.88 -1.79
CA LEU A 54 2.99 1.73 -2.58
C LEU A 54 2.13 0.82 -1.70
N GLN A 55 0.92 0.57 -2.16
CA GLN A 55 0.00 -0.36 -1.55
C GLN A 55 -0.11 -1.60 -2.41
N PHE A 56 0.32 -2.71 -1.85
CA PHE A 56 0.12 -4.03 -2.43
C PHE A 56 -1.15 -4.64 -1.84
N HIS A 57 -2.16 -4.90 -2.65
CA HIS A 57 -3.43 -5.50 -2.23
C HIS A 57 -3.61 -6.87 -2.88
N TYR A 58 -3.45 -7.94 -2.10
CA TYR A 58 -3.68 -9.28 -2.60
C TYR A 58 -5.18 -9.58 -2.62
N THR A 59 -5.73 -9.83 -3.81
CA THR A 59 -7.19 -9.94 -4.04
C THR A 59 -7.66 -11.38 -4.14
N ASN A 60 -6.74 -12.32 -4.44
CA ASN A 60 -7.08 -13.71 -4.70
C ASN A 60 -6.85 -14.63 -3.48
N TRP A 61 -7.12 -14.14 -2.27
CA TRP A 61 -7.03 -14.96 -1.05
C TRP A 61 -8.39 -15.62 -0.78
N PRO A 62 -8.46 -16.97 -0.68
CA PRO A 62 -9.72 -17.66 -0.44
C PRO A 62 -10.25 -17.40 0.98
N ASP A 63 -11.56 -17.24 1.14
CA ASP A 63 -12.18 -16.97 2.45
C ASP A 63 -11.95 -18.10 3.46
N HIS A 64 -11.87 -19.34 2.97
CA HIS A 64 -11.57 -20.54 3.72
C HIS A 64 -10.26 -21.17 3.24
N GLY A 65 -9.35 -21.44 4.19
CA GLY A 65 -8.10 -22.16 3.92
C GLY A 65 -6.93 -21.28 3.49
N THR A 66 -5.95 -21.92 2.86
CA THR A 66 -4.77 -21.30 2.25
C THR A 66 -4.87 -21.41 0.74
N PRO A 67 -4.25 -20.51 -0.04
CA PRO A 67 -4.24 -20.66 -1.50
C PRO A 67 -3.67 -22.02 -1.92
N ASP A 68 -4.30 -22.66 -2.91
CA ASP A 68 -3.90 -23.98 -3.42
C ASP A 68 -2.48 -24.00 -3.99
N HIS A 69 -2.02 -22.84 -4.47
CA HIS A 69 -0.68 -22.66 -5.00
C HIS A 69 0.06 -21.55 -4.24
N PRO A 70 1.25 -21.83 -3.67
CA PRO A 70 2.00 -20.83 -2.90
C PRO A 70 2.75 -19.83 -3.80
N LEU A 71 2.91 -20.11 -5.10
CA LEU A 71 3.68 -19.29 -6.04
C LEU A 71 3.20 -17.83 -6.14
N PRO A 72 1.89 -17.52 -6.25
CA PRO A 72 1.41 -16.15 -6.32
C PRO A 72 1.71 -15.35 -5.06
N ILE A 73 1.58 -15.98 -3.88
CA ILE A 73 1.91 -15.33 -2.60
C ILE A 73 3.41 -15.08 -2.50
N LEU A 74 4.24 -16.06 -2.87
CA LEU A 74 5.70 -15.91 -2.88
C LEU A 74 6.16 -14.79 -3.80
N SER A 75 5.59 -14.70 -5.00
CA SER A 75 5.86 -13.61 -5.94
C SER A 75 5.44 -12.26 -5.35
N TYR A 76 4.25 -12.19 -4.76
CA TYR A 76 3.74 -10.99 -4.09
C TYR A 76 4.66 -10.52 -2.95
N VAL A 77 5.10 -11.42 -2.08
CA VAL A 77 6.03 -11.10 -0.97
C VAL A 77 7.38 -10.61 -1.51
N ARG A 78 7.91 -11.25 -2.55
CA ARG A 78 9.17 -10.82 -3.17
C ARG A 78 9.07 -9.44 -3.80
N GLN A 79 8.00 -9.17 -4.55
CA GLN A 79 7.80 -7.88 -5.20
C GLN A 79 7.60 -6.75 -4.18
N SER A 80 6.81 -7.00 -3.15
CA SER A 80 6.54 -6.02 -2.10
C SER A 80 7.78 -5.70 -1.25
N ALA A 81 8.63 -6.70 -0.97
CA ALA A 81 9.90 -6.49 -0.31
C ALA A 81 10.90 -5.72 -1.20
N ALA A 82 10.98 -6.06 -2.49
CA ALA A 82 11.86 -5.37 -3.44
C ALA A 82 11.44 -3.92 -3.72
N ALA A 83 10.15 -3.61 -3.57
CA ALA A 83 9.63 -2.25 -3.74
C ALA A 83 9.95 -1.30 -2.57
N ASN A 84 10.55 -1.79 -1.49
CA ASN A 84 10.93 -0.97 -0.33
C ASN A 84 12.37 -0.45 -0.46
N PRO A 85 12.59 0.85 -0.72
CA PRO A 85 13.95 1.38 -0.88
C PRO A 85 14.74 1.36 0.43
N ILE A 86 16.07 1.30 0.31
CA ILE A 86 16.98 1.34 1.47
C ILE A 86 16.87 2.71 2.13
N GLY A 87 16.38 2.76 3.37
CA GLY A 87 16.11 3.99 4.12
C GLY A 87 14.63 4.39 4.21
N ALA A 88 13.74 3.62 3.58
CA ALA A 88 12.31 3.70 3.79
C ALA A 88 11.91 3.38 5.23
N GLY A 89 10.77 3.93 5.67
CA GLY A 89 10.17 3.63 6.96
C GLY A 89 9.69 2.17 7.09
N PRO A 90 9.17 1.78 8.26
CA PRO A 90 8.66 0.42 8.45
C PRO A 90 7.51 0.11 7.49
N ILE A 91 7.53 -1.08 6.90
CA ILE A 91 6.43 -1.59 6.10
C ILE A 91 5.23 -1.87 7.02
N ILE A 92 4.07 -1.29 6.70
CA ILE A 92 2.84 -1.55 7.46
C ILE A 92 2.09 -2.69 6.80
N VAL A 93 1.83 -3.77 7.55
CA VAL A 93 1.06 -4.92 7.07
C VAL A 93 -0.31 -4.97 7.75
N ARG A 94 -1.40 -5.03 6.95
CA ARG A 94 -2.78 -5.18 7.49
C ARG A 94 -3.55 -6.30 6.80
N CYS A 95 -4.33 -7.06 7.58
CA CYS A 95 -5.36 -7.96 7.10
C CYS A 95 -6.76 -7.37 7.31
N SER A 96 -7.71 -7.70 6.43
CA SER A 96 -9.15 -7.48 6.66
C SER A 96 -9.73 -8.32 7.80
N ALA A 97 -9.14 -9.48 8.11
CA ALA A 97 -9.50 -10.36 9.22
C ALA A 97 -8.36 -10.38 10.24
N GLY A 98 -8.57 -9.81 11.42
CA GLY A 98 -7.55 -9.52 12.44
C GLY A 98 -6.74 -10.69 13.03
N VAL A 99 -6.68 -11.87 12.41
CA VAL A 99 -5.81 -12.98 12.80
C VAL A 99 -5.35 -13.75 11.54
N ARG A 100 -4.04 -13.79 11.30
CA ARG A 100 -3.29 -14.65 10.33
C ARG A 100 -3.51 -14.46 8.81
N ARG A 101 -3.59 -13.24 8.26
CA ARG A 101 -3.40 -13.10 6.79
C ARG A 101 -2.53 -11.90 6.43
N ILE A 102 -1.42 -12.14 5.74
CA ILE A 102 -0.51 -11.09 5.24
C ILE A 102 -1.23 -10.43 4.07
N GLY A 103 -2.05 -9.41 4.35
CA GLY A 103 -3.07 -8.94 3.40
C GLY A 103 -2.83 -7.58 2.76
N ARG A 104 -1.81 -6.81 3.18
CA ARG A 104 -1.54 -5.51 2.59
C ARG A 104 -0.18 -5.00 3.01
N ILE A 105 0.82 -5.02 2.14
CA ILE A 105 2.10 -4.34 2.39
C ILE A 105 1.96 -2.89 1.94
N VAL A 106 2.06 -1.98 2.90
CA VAL A 106 2.16 -0.53 2.68
C VAL A 106 3.62 -0.15 2.87
N THR A 107 4.26 0.17 1.77
CA THR A 107 5.66 0.57 1.72
C THR A 107 5.73 2.10 1.66
N TRP A 108 6.48 2.72 2.57
CA TRP A 108 6.69 4.16 2.64
C TRP A 108 8.05 4.53 2.04
N THR A 109 8.10 5.18 0.87
CA THR A 109 9.36 5.78 0.38
C THR A 109 9.58 7.17 0.99
#